data_AF-A0A2M6YKN0-F1
#
_entry.id   AF-A0A2M6YKN0-F1
#
_cell.length_a   1.000
_cell.length_b   1.000
_cell.length_c   1.000
_cell.angle_alpha   90.00
_cell.angle_beta   90.00
_cell.angle_gamma   90.00
#
_symmetry.space_group_name_H-M   'P 1'
#
loop_
_entity.id
_entity.type
_entity.pdbx_description
1 polymer ?
#
loop_
_entity_poly.entity_id
_entity_poly.type
_entity_poly.pdbx_seq_one_letter_code
_entity_poly.pdbx_strand_id
1 'polypeptide(L)'
;IWVNGRAYCSYCGGGYSGTQTLDSWINPPFYDQCWHVIQLKALIGGGFYESAPIIIKDRTYFGSYPCPEPSECDISKTGHPVDVASGKMWADQEDLRIDGPVPLVFTRRYNQRLKAVNGPFGYGWTHGYNMTVWTSAGAAHFRDGGGHEVIFAQDLAGGYAGNRRDHLSFAAITGGYRVTTADQTKYNFNTSGKLTSIVDRDGNAATLAYDGSSRLSTITDPFGRAFTLGYNASNKI
;
A
#
# COMPACT_ATOMS: atom_id res chain seq x y z
N ILE A 1 10.53 -14.78 -13.88
CA ILE A 1 11.24 -14.09 -15.00
C ILE A 1 10.40 -14.24 -16.24
N TRP A 2 9.94 -13.19 -16.92
CA TRP A 2 9.49 -13.29 -18.33
C TRP A 2 10.68 -12.86 -19.18
N VAL A 3 11.37 -13.82 -19.78
CA VAL A 3 12.41 -13.54 -20.79
C VAL A 3 12.00 -14.35 -22.01
N ASN A 4 11.75 -13.69 -23.13
CA ASN A 4 11.22 -14.27 -24.38
C ASN A 4 9.87 -14.98 -24.23
N GLY A 5 8.93 -14.46 -23.43
CA GLY A 5 7.60 -15.06 -23.32
C GLY A 5 7.47 -16.24 -22.35
N ARG A 6 8.53 -16.59 -21.60
CA ARG A 6 8.51 -17.73 -20.66
C ARG A 6 8.77 -17.30 -19.23
N ALA A 7 7.90 -17.74 -18.31
CA ALA A 7 8.11 -17.60 -16.86
C ALA A 7 9.26 -18.52 -16.37
N TYR A 8 9.91 -18.27 -15.22
CA TYR A 8 10.93 -19.18 -14.65
C TYR A 8 10.71 -19.32 -13.14
N CYS A 9 10.88 -20.55 -12.62
CA CYS A 9 10.76 -20.89 -11.20
C CYS A 9 12.10 -21.38 -10.65
N SER A 10 12.37 -21.09 -9.37
CA SER A 10 13.49 -21.66 -8.61
C SER A 10 12.92 -22.55 -7.51
N TYR A 11 13.51 -23.73 -7.33
CA TYR A 11 13.08 -24.69 -6.31
C TYR A 11 14.20 -24.96 -5.30
N CYS A 12 13.82 -25.16 -4.04
CA CYS A 12 14.71 -25.58 -2.97
C CYS A 12 14.04 -26.71 -2.17
N GLY A 13 14.61 -27.91 -2.23
CA GLY A 13 14.17 -29.07 -1.43
C GLY A 13 15.13 -30.25 -1.59
N GLY A 14 15.50 -30.89 -0.48
CA GLY A 14 16.22 -32.17 -0.49
C GLY A 14 17.62 -32.18 -1.12
N GLY A 15 18.39 -31.09 -1.02
CA GLY A 15 19.78 -31.04 -1.52
C GLY A 15 19.96 -30.70 -3.00
N TYR A 16 18.91 -30.29 -3.72
CA TYR A 16 19.00 -29.84 -5.10
C TYR A 16 18.44 -28.42 -5.29
N SER A 17 19.17 -27.60 -6.05
CA SER A 17 18.77 -26.26 -6.49
C SER A 17 18.87 -26.15 -8.02
N GLY A 18 17.87 -25.58 -8.69
CA GLY A 18 17.88 -25.37 -10.13
C GLY A 18 16.88 -24.31 -10.60
N THR A 19 16.98 -23.91 -11.88
CA THR A 19 16.12 -22.90 -12.53
C THR A 19 15.47 -23.50 -13.78
N GLN A 20 14.14 -23.41 -13.94
CA GLN A 20 13.43 -23.94 -15.12
C GLN A 20 12.35 -22.98 -15.65
N THR A 21 12.06 -23.06 -16.96
CA THR A 21 11.01 -22.29 -17.66
C THR A 21 9.60 -22.85 -17.41
N LEU A 22 8.58 -21.99 -17.37
CA LEU A 22 7.19 -22.33 -17.04
C LEU A 22 6.44 -23.10 -18.15
N ASP A 23 6.92 -23.05 -19.39
CA ASP A 23 6.30 -23.77 -20.52
C ASP A 23 6.48 -25.30 -20.45
N SER A 24 7.36 -25.81 -19.60
CA SER A 24 7.58 -27.26 -19.41
C SER A 24 6.67 -27.88 -18.34
N TRP A 25 5.69 -27.15 -17.82
CA TRP A 25 4.87 -27.54 -16.66
C TRP A 25 3.49 -28.14 -16.98
N ILE A 26 3.34 -28.85 -18.10
CA ILE A 26 2.13 -29.67 -18.31
C ILE A 26 2.26 -31.06 -17.66
N ASN A 27 3.46 -31.50 -17.24
CA ASN A 27 3.66 -32.62 -16.32
C ASN A 27 5.16 -32.78 -15.92
N PRO A 28 5.60 -32.32 -14.74
CA PRO A 28 6.89 -32.75 -14.19
C PRO A 28 6.74 -34.09 -13.46
N PRO A 29 7.71 -35.02 -13.56
CA PRO A 29 7.58 -36.36 -12.98
C PRO A 29 7.97 -36.45 -11.49
N PHE A 30 7.93 -35.36 -10.72
CA PHE A 30 8.39 -35.38 -9.32
C PHE A 30 7.39 -34.75 -8.36
N TYR A 31 6.84 -35.59 -7.49
CA TYR A 31 5.77 -35.34 -6.52
C TYR A 31 6.24 -34.67 -5.21
N ASP A 32 7.44 -34.08 -5.16
CA ASP A 32 8.12 -33.80 -3.88
C ASP A 32 8.67 -32.36 -3.75
N GLN A 33 7.82 -31.33 -3.64
CA GLN A 33 8.25 -29.98 -3.26
C GLN A 33 7.35 -29.34 -2.19
N CYS A 34 7.92 -29.02 -1.02
CA CYS A 34 7.19 -28.40 0.12
C CYS A 34 6.92 -26.90 -0.05
N TRP A 35 7.74 -26.22 -0.85
CA TRP A 35 7.71 -24.77 -1.02
C TRP A 35 8.00 -24.43 -2.47
N HIS A 36 7.15 -23.62 -3.08
CA HIS A 36 7.40 -23.04 -4.40
C HIS A 36 7.76 -21.57 -4.25
N VAL A 37 8.90 -21.15 -4.82
CA VAL A 37 9.32 -19.75 -4.82
C VAL A 37 9.21 -19.21 -6.25
N ILE A 38 8.32 -18.24 -6.43
CA ILE A 38 8.10 -17.56 -7.71
C ILE A 38 8.65 -16.15 -7.61
N GLN A 39 9.65 -15.84 -8.43
CA GLN A 39 10.23 -14.50 -8.55
C GLN A 39 10.20 -14.02 -10.00
N LEU A 40 9.75 -12.79 -10.18
CA LEU A 40 9.81 -12.10 -11.46
C LEU A 40 11.10 -11.30 -11.48
N LYS A 41 11.92 -11.48 -12.52
CA LYS A 41 13.02 -10.57 -12.82
C LYS A 41 12.68 -9.79 -14.07
N ALA A 42 12.97 -8.51 -14.06
CA ALA A 42 12.80 -7.58 -15.17
C ALA A 42 14.13 -6.89 -15.47
N LEU A 43 14.40 -6.64 -16.76
CA LEU A 43 15.52 -5.84 -17.20
C LEU A 43 15.00 -4.44 -17.57
N ILE A 44 15.44 -3.42 -16.85
CA ILE A 44 15.01 -2.03 -17.07
C ILE A 44 16.28 -1.16 -17.17
N GLY A 45 16.46 -0.47 -18.29
CA GLY A 45 17.60 0.44 -18.46
C GLY A 45 18.99 -0.21 -18.29
N GLY A 46 19.12 -1.50 -18.63
CA GLY A 46 20.37 -2.26 -18.48
C GLY A 46 20.62 -2.84 -17.07
N GLY A 47 19.78 -2.52 -16.09
CA GLY A 47 19.80 -3.13 -14.75
C GLY A 47 18.79 -4.26 -14.61
N PHE A 48 19.19 -5.35 -13.95
CA PHE A 48 18.27 -6.42 -13.57
C PHE A 48 17.64 -6.09 -12.21
N TYR A 49 16.32 -6.18 -12.14
CA TYR A 49 15.53 -5.93 -10.94
C TYR A 49 14.69 -7.17 -10.63
N GLU A 50 14.67 -7.58 -9.37
CA GLU A 50 13.96 -8.76 -8.90
C GLU A 50 12.75 -8.34 -8.06
N SER A 51 11.61 -9.01 -8.25
CA SER A 51 10.45 -8.84 -7.39
C SER A 51 10.68 -9.52 -6.05
N ALA A 52 9.93 -9.08 -5.03
CA ALA A 52 9.77 -9.88 -3.83
C ALA A 52 9.30 -11.31 -4.20
N PRO A 53 9.81 -12.36 -3.53
CA PRO A 53 9.41 -13.74 -3.79
C PRO A 53 7.97 -13.99 -3.35
N ILE A 54 7.20 -14.67 -4.21
CA ILE A 54 5.95 -15.32 -3.83
C ILE A 54 6.30 -16.73 -3.38
N ILE A 55 6.01 -17.05 -2.12
CA ILE A 55 6.28 -18.37 -1.55
C ILE A 55 4.94 -19.09 -1.35
N ILE A 56 4.78 -20.24 -1.99
CA ILE A 56 3.59 -21.09 -1.87
C ILE A 56 3.97 -22.31 -1.04
N LYS A 57 3.38 -22.43 0.16
CA LYS A 57 3.48 -23.63 1.00
C LYS A 57 2.53 -24.68 0.47
N ASP A 58 3.04 -25.85 0.09
CA ASP A 58 2.17 -26.98 -0.25
C ASP A 58 1.66 -27.66 1.03
N ARG A 59 0.48 -28.26 0.98
CA ARG A 59 -0.26 -28.69 2.19
C ARG A 59 0.40 -29.88 2.89
N THR A 60 1.23 -30.67 2.21
CA THR A 60 1.77 -31.92 2.78
C THR A 60 3.16 -32.26 2.27
N TYR A 61 4.04 -32.62 3.21
CA TYR A 61 5.23 -33.43 2.95
C TYR A 61 4.86 -34.91 3.19
N PHE A 62 5.05 -35.77 2.19
CA PHE A 62 4.89 -37.23 2.34
C PHE A 62 3.56 -37.68 2.98
N GLY A 63 2.45 -36.97 2.75
CA GLY A 63 1.10 -37.38 3.17
C GLY A 63 0.90 -37.70 4.66
N SER A 64 1.85 -37.37 5.55
CA SER A 64 1.80 -37.80 6.95
C SER A 64 2.59 -36.93 7.94
N TYR A 65 3.43 -36.00 7.49
CA TYR A 65 4.21 -35.14 8.38
C TYR A 65 3.96 -33.65 8.07
N PRO A 66 3.73 -32.81 9.10
CA PRO A 66 3.63 -31.36 8.90
C PRO A 66 4.97 -30.81 8.42
N CYS A 67 4.95 -29.96 7.39
CA CYS A 67 6.14 -29.29 6.88
C CYS A 67 6.80 -28.48 8.01
N PRO A 68 8.13 -28.61 8.24
CA PRO A 68 8.83 -27.80 9.22
C PRO A 68 8.66 -26.31 8.87
N GLU A 69 8.38 -25.47 9.87
CA GLU A 69 8.31 -24.03 9.67
C GLU A 69 9.71 -23.52 9.28
N PRO A 70 9.83 -22.69 8.23
CA PRO A 70 11.11 -22.13 7.86
C PRO A 70 11.49 -21.15 8.96
N SER A 71 12.57 -21.44 9.68
CA SER A 71 13.02 -20.64 10.83
C SER A 71 13.44 -19.21 10.48
N GLU A 72 13.37 -18.79 9.20
CA GLU A 72 13.76 -17.44 8.75
C GLU A 72 12.93 -16.89 7.58
N CYS A 73 11.67 -17.30 7.41
CA CYS A 73 10.76 -16.61 6.50
C CYS A 73 9.61 -15.99 7.30
N ASP A 74 9.53 -14.66 7.31
CA ASP A 74 8.40 -13.93 7.90
C ASP A 74 7.09 -14.34 7.17
N ILE A 75 6.34 -15.23 7.82
CA ILE A 75 5.13 -15.89 7.33
C ILE A 75 3.87 -14.99 7.40
N SER A 76 4.01 -13.66 7.40
CA SER A 76 2.87 -12.75 7.51
C SER A 76 2.10 -12.47 6.20
N LYS A 77 2.40 -13.15 5.07
CA LYS A 77 1.78 -12.83 3.76
C LYS A 77 1.22 -14.02 2.96
N THR A 78 0.50 -14.95 3.59
CA THR A 78 -0.33 -15.90 2.85
C THR A 78 -1.58 -15.18 2.30
N GLY A 79 -1.73 -15.09 0.98
CA GLY A 79 -2.87 -14.39 0.35
C GLY A 79 -2.62 -12.93 -0.03
N HIS A 80 -1.38 -12.45 -0.12
CA HIS A 80 -1.11 -11.20 -0.85
C HIS A 80 -0.85 -11.49 -2.34
N PRO A 81 -1.48 -10.76 -3.29
CA PRO A 81 -2.35 -9.61 -3.06
C PRO A 81 -3.85 -9.96 -2.93
N VAL A 82 -4.27 -11.22 -2.93
CA VAL A 82 -5.69 -11.59 -2.96
C VAL A 82 -6.21 -12.00 -1.58
N ASP A 83 -7.04 -11.15 -0.98
CA ASP A 83 -7.81 -11.50 0.20
C ASP A 83 -8.65 -12.76 -0.08
N VAL A 84 -8.30 -13.86 0.58
CA VAL A 84 -8.85 -15.19 0.30
C VAL A 84 -10.32 -15.34 0.72
N ALA A 85 -10.82 -14.47 1.61
CA ALA A 85 -12.20 -14.50 2.07
C ALA A 85 -13.15 -13.74 1.13
N SER A 86 -12.66 -12.70 0.45
CA SER A 86 -13.45 -11.80 -0.38
C SER A 86 -13.08 -11.82 -1.86
N GLY A 87 -11.99 -12.48 -2.24
CA GLY A 87 -11.46 -12.55 -3.61
C GLY A 87 -10.91 -11.22 -4.14
N LYS A 88 -10.69 -10.23 -3.27
CA LYS A 88 -10.29 -8.87 -3.65
C LYS A 88 -8.78 -8.72 -3.67
N MET A 89 -8.27 -8.03 -4.69
CA MET A 89 -6.84 -7.74 -4.82
C MET A 89 -6.45 -6.43 -4.12
N TRP A 90 -5.46 -6.51 -3.24
CA TRP A 90 -4.78 -5.46 -2.48
C TRP A 90 -3.26 -5.70 -2.54
N ALA A 91 -2.52 -4.77 -3.13
CA ALA A 91 -1.07 -4.85 -3.19
C ALA A 91 -0.46 -3.57 -2.64
N ASP A 92 0.42 -3.71 -1.65
CA ASP A 92 1.14 -2.61 -1.02
C ASP A 92 2.63 -2.75 -1.29
N GLN A 93 3.25 -1.66 -1.70
CA GLN A 93 4.69 -1.56 -1.87
C GLN A 93 5.17 -0.28 -1.20
N GLU A 94 6.03 -0.44 -0.20
CA GLU A 94 6.82 0.67 0.34
C GLU A 94 7.93 0.99 -0.65
N ASP A 95 7.97 2.22 -1.13
CA ASP A 95 8.97 2.67 -2.11
C ASP A 95 10.08 3.47 -1.43
N LEU A 96 9.74 4.32 -0.45
CA LEU A 96 10.67 5.20 0.24
C LEU A 96 10.31 5.35 1.71
N ARG A 97 11.33 5.44 2.56
CA ARG A 97 11.18 5.65 4.00
C ARG A 97 12.25 6.57 4.56
N ILE A 98 11.81 7.50 5.40
CA ILE A 98 12.66 8.31 6.27
C ILE A 98 12.12 8.18 7.68
N ASP A 99 12.92 7.61 8.58
CA ASP A 99 12.56 7.48 9.99
C ASP A 99 12.67 8.82 10.73
N GLY A 100 11.75 9.04 11.67
CA GLY A 100 11.69 10.22 12.53
C GLY A 100 10.49 10.12 13.49
N PRO A 101 10.24 11.14 14.33
CA PRO A 101 9.07 11.21 15.21
C PRO A 101 7.74 11.07 14.44
N VAL A 102 7.68 11.69 13.26
CA VAL A 102 6.67 11.41 12.24
C VAL A 102 7.38 10.76 11.05
N PRO A 103 7.41 9.41 10.96
CA PRO A 103 8.08 8.74 9.85
C PRO A 103 7.44 9.13 8.52
N LEU A 104 8.26 9.49 7.53
CA LEU A 104 7.78 9.64 6.18
C LEU A 104 7.90 8.29 5.48
N VAL A 105 6.77 7.65 5.21
CA VAL A 105 6.70 6.39 4.46
C VAL A 105 5.88 6.62 3.20
N PHE A 106 6.50 6.49 2.03
CA PHE A 106 5.79 6.53 0.75
C PHE A 106 5.45 5.11 0.32
N THR A 107 4.16 4.80 0.32
CA THR A 107 3.65 3.49 -0.07
C THR A 107 2.71 3.65 -1.26
N ARG A 108 2.94 2.90 -2.33
CA ARG A 108 1.96 2.70 -3.41
C ARG A 108 1.05 1.54 -3.08
N ARG A 109 -0.24 1.73 -3.38
CA ARG A 109 -1.27 0.73 -3.11
C ARG A 109 -2.18 0.55 -4.33
N TYR A 110 -2.38 -0.71 -4.72
CA TYR A 110 -3.48 -1.08 -5.61
C TYR A 110 -4.71 -1.45 -4.78
N ASN A 111 -5.85 -0.84 -5.10
CA ASN A 111 -7.14 -1.18 -4.51
C ASN A 111 -8.17 -1.37 -5.63
N GLN A 112 -8.68 -2.60 -5.77
CA GLN A 112 -9.67 -2.94 -6.79
C GLN A 112 -10.95 -2.08 -6.72
N ARG A 113 -11.32 -1.54 -5.54
CA ARG A 113 -12.46 -0.60 -5.41
C ARG A 113 -12.22 0.70 -6.18
N LEU A 114 -10.96 1.07 -6.39
CA LEU A 114 -10.54 2.25 -7.13
C LEU A 114 -10.25 1.94 -8.62
N LYS A 115 -10.58 0.76 -9.14
CA LYS A 115 -10.25 0.35 -10.53
C LYS A 115 -10.71 1.33 -11.62
N ALA A 116 -11.77 2.10 -11.36
CA ALA A 116 -12.28 3.12 -12.28
C ALA A 116 -11.68 4.53 -12.03
N VAL A 117 -10.93 4.71 -10.94
CA VAL A 117 -10.31 5.98 -10.54
C VAL A 117 -8.89 6.02 -11.07
N ASN A 118 -8.59 7.03 -11.88
CA ASN A 118 -7.26 7.25 -12.44
C ASN A 118 -6.39 8.05 -11.45
N GLY A 119 -5.64 7.36 -10.59
CA GLY A 119 -4.77 7.98 -9.60
C GLY A 119 -3.40 8.41 -10.16
N PRO A 120 -2.51 8.96 -9.31
CA PRO A 120 -1.16 9.39 -9.70
C PRO A 120 -0.28 8.28 -10.28
N PHE A 121 -0.58 7.01 -10.00
CA PHE A 121 0.12 5.83 -10.56
C PHE A 121 -0.74 5.04 -11.56
N GLY A 122 -1.87 5.60 -12.00
CA GLY A 122 -2.80 4.96 -12.93
C GLY A 122 -4.08 4.42 -12.27
N TYR A 123 -4.86 3.67 -13.05
CA TYR A 123 -6.17 3.16 -12.62
C TYR A 123 -6.05 2.13 -11.50
N GLY A 124 -6.82 2.31 -10.42
CA GLY A 124 -6.78 1.42 -9.26
C GLY A 124 -5.60 1.64 -8.32
N TRP A 125 -4.66 2.51 -8.69
CA TRP A 125 -3.49 2.82 -7.88
C TRP A 125 -3.62 4.14 -7.13
N THR A 126 -3.14 4.15 -5.90
CA THR A 126 -3.07 5.31 -5.02
C THR A 126 -1.77 5.29 -4.22
N HIS A 127 -1.52 6.30 -3.37
CA HIS A 127 -0.41 6.32 -2.45
C HIS A 127 -0.82 6.79 -1.05
N GLY A 128 0.00 6.50 -0.03
CA GLY A 128 -0.30 6.76 1.38
C GLY A 128 -0.71 8.21 1.70
N TYR A 129 -0.11 9.19 1.01
CA TYR A 129 -0.43 10.62 1.18
C TYR A 129 -1.61 11.14 0.34
N ASN A 130 -2.24 10.28 -0.47
CA ASN A 130 -3.39 10.66 -1.31
C ASN A 130 -4.70 10.62 -0.50
N MET A 131 -4.68 11.33 0.63
CA MET A 131 -5.78 11.41 1.58
C MET A 131 -6.63 12.63 1.24
N THR A 132 -7.96 12.50 1.33
CA THR A 132 -8.88 13.60 1.02
C THR A 132 -10.08 13.62 1.94
N VAL A 133 -10.64 14.80 2.14
CA VAL A 133 -11.89 15.03 2.86
C VAL A 133 -12.84 15.88 2.04
N TRP A 134 -14.14 15.64 2.20
CA TRP A 134 -15.18 16.48 1.59
C TRP A 134 -16.45 16.42 2.42
N THR A 135 -17.29 17.43 2.27
CA THR A 135 -18.62 17.46 2.89
C THR A 135 -19.69 17.31 1.82
N SER A 136 -20.68 16.47 2.06
CA SER A 136 -21.81 16.26 1.15
C SER A 136 -23.05 15.89 1.94
N ALA A 137 -24.21 16.44 1.58
CA ALA A 137 -25.51 16.11 2.17
C ALA A 137 -25.54 16.12 3.71
N GLY A 138 -24.85 17.08 4.35
CA GLY A 138 -24.78 17.18 5.81
C GLY A 138 -23.88 16.14 6.48
N ALA A 139 -23.07 15.38 5.73
CA ALA A 139 -22.04 14.49 6.27
C ALA A 139 -20.64 14.96 5.88
N ALA A 140 -19.65 14.60 6.68
CA ALA A 140 -18.24 14.67 6.31
C ALA A 140 -17.76 13.29 5.88
N HIS A 141 -16.92 13.28 4.86
CA HIS A 141 -16.30 12.09 4.31
C HIS A 141 -14.79 12.24 4.40
N PHE A 142 -14.12 11.16 4.77
CA PHE A 142 -12.67 11.05 4.78
C PHE A 142 -12.30 9.81 3.99
N ARG A 143 -11.39 9.97 3.02
CA ARG A 143 -10.76 8.85 2.33
C ARG A 143 -9.29 8.82 2.68
N ASP A 144 -8.85 7.69 3.22
CA ASP A 144 -7.44 7.47 3.55
C ASP A 144 -6.59 7.19 2.31
N GLY A 145 -5.27 7.09 2.50
CA GLY A 145 -4.33 6.81 1.41
C GLY A 145 -4.54 5.44 0.76
N GLY A 146 -5.28 4.54 1.41
CA GLY A 146 -5.67 3.25 0.86
C GLY A 146 -6.98 3.23 0.10
N GLY A 147 -7.73 4.33 0.08
CA GLY A 147 -9.05 4.40 -0.53
C GLY A 147 -10.17 3.88 0.35
N HIS A 148 -9.93 3.58 1.63
CA HIS A 148 -11.00 3.33 2.58
C HIS A 148 -11.71 4.66 2.89
N GLU A 149 -13.04 4.64 2.84
CA GLU A 149 -13.86 5.82 3.06
C GLU A 149 -14.62 5.69 4.38
N VAL A 150 -14.47 6.70 5.22
CA VAL A 150 -15.13 6.84 6.52
C VAL A 150 -16.08 8.02 6.45
N ILE A 151 -17.31 7.81 6.91
CA ILE A 151 -18.36 8.81 6.92
C ILE A 151 -18.62 9.24 8.38
N PHE A 152 -18.75 10.55 8.58
CA PHE A 152 -19.11 11.18 9.84
C PHE A 152 -20.44 11.91 9.67
N ALA A 153 -21.48 11.42 10.36
CA ALA A 153 -22.79 12.07 10.36
C ALA A 153 -22.72 13.40 11.12
N GLN A 154 -23.46 14.40 10.67
CA GLN A 154 -23.61 15.64 11.44
C GLN A 154 -24.33 15.37 12.77
N ASP A 155 -23.85 16.02 13.82
CA ASP A 155 -24.48 15.98 15.14
C ASP A 155 -25.50 17.10 15.34
N LEU A 156 -26.26 17.03 16.43
CA LEU A 156 -27.30 18.02 16.77
C LEU A 156 -26.74 19.41 17.14
N ALA A 157 -25.44 19.51 17.43
CA ALA A 157 -24.75 20.77 17.72
C ALA A 157 -24.15 21.42 16.46
N GLY A 158 -24.37 20.83 15.28
CA GLY A 158 -23.84 21.31 14.00
C GLY A 158 -22.42 20.85 13.70
N GLY A 159 -21.82 20.03 14.57
CA GLY A 159 -20.53 19.36 14.38
C GLY A 159 -20.67 18.02 13.67
N TYR A 160 -19.70 17.12 13.88
CA TYR A 160 -19.70 15.78 13.30
C TYR A 160 -19.50 14.73 14.38
N ALA A 161 -20.35 13.71 14.39
CA ALA A 161 -20.22 12.57 15.27
C ALA A 161 -18.99 11.74 14.88
N GLY A 162 -18.16 11.41 15.87
CA GLY A 162 -17.00 10.53 15.68
C GLY A 162 -17.42 9.14 15.19
N ASN A 163 -16.59 8.54 14.33
CA ASN A 163 -16.79 7.17 13.88
C ASN A 163 -16.20 6.20 14.91
N ARG A 164 -17.08 5.45 15.58
CA ARG A 164 -16.70 4.49 16.63
C ARG A 164 -16.01 3.23 16.10
N ARG A 165 -16.32 2.82 14.85
CA ARG A 165 -15.77 1.61 14.23
C ARG A 165 -14.30 1.81 13.87
N ASP A 166 -13.99 2.97 13.32
CA ASP A 166 -12.65 3.31 12.84
C ASP A 166 -11.83 4.08 13.89
N HIS A 167 -12.44 4.42 15.03
CA HIS A 167 -11.87 5.23 16.10
C HIS A 167 -11.31 6.57 15.59
N LEU A 168 -12.08 7.24 14.73
CA LEU A 168 -11.75 8.54 14.14
C LEU A 168 -12.73 9.61 14.60
N SER A 169 -12.25 10.84 14.74
CA SER A 169 -13.09 12.03 14.85
C SER A 169 -12.80 12.99 13.71
N PHE A 170 -13.80 13.80 13.36
CA PHE A 170 -13.72 14.81 12.32
C PHE A 170 -14.14 16.17 12.88
N ALA A 171 -13.40 17.22 12.55
CA ALA A 171 -13.72 18.58 12.95
C ALA A 171 -13.46 19.56 11.80
N ALA A 172 -14.34 20.55 11.64
CA ALA A 172 -14.00 21.77 10.91
C ALA A 172 -13.04 22.60 11.76
N ILE A 173 -12.00 23.15 11.14
CA ILE A 173 -11.00 24.02 11.79
C ILE A 173 -10.84 25.30 10.97
N THR A 174 -10.21 26.31 11.55
CA THR A 174 -9.83 27.51 10.79
C THR A 174 -8.95 27.13 9.60
N GLY A 175 -9.41 27.42 8.39
CA GLY A 175 -8.67 27.12 7.15
C GLY A 175 -8.87 25.71 6.59
N GLY A 176 -9.77 24.89 7.15
CA GLY A 176 -10.14 23.61 6.55
C GLY A 176 -10.70 22.59 7.55
N TYR A 177 -10.13 21.39 7.56
CA TYR A 177 -10.68 20.24 8.29
C TYR A 177 -9.59 19.46 9.01
N ARG A 178 -9.98 18.68 10.01
CA ARG A 178 -9.10 17.80 10.76
C ARG A 178 -9.74 16.44 10.97
N VAL A 179 -8.98 15.39 10.70
CA VAL A 179 -9.27 14.02 11.15
C VAL A 179 -8.31 13.69 12.29
N THR A 180 -8.83 13.18 13.41
CA THR A 180 -8.00 12.76 14.54
C THR A 180 -8.21 11.28 14.81
N THR A 181 -7.12 10.54 14.92
CA THR A 181 -7.10 9.11 15.28
C THR A 181 -7.10 8.91 16.79
N ALA A 182 -7.38 7.69 17.24
CA ALA A 182 -7.35 7.33 18.66
C ALA A 182 -6.01 7.64 19.35
N ASP A 183 -4.89 7.47 18.63
CA ASP A 183 -3.54 7.70 19.12
C ASP A 183 -3.11 9.20 19.16
N GLN A 184 -4.06 10.10 18.88
CA GLN A 184 -3.93 11.55 18.82
C GLN A 184 -3.13 12.11 17.64
N THR A 185 -2.90 11.29 16.61
CA THR A 185 -2.40 11.78 15.32
C THR A 185 -3.50 12.59 14.62
N LYS A 186 -3.11 13.77 14.12
CA LYS A 186 -4.00 14.75 13.49
C LYS A 186 -3.62 14.91 12.02
N TYR A 187 -4.55 14.60 11.14
CA TYR A 187 -4.46 14.85 9.71
C TYR A 187 -5.20 16.16 9.42
N ASN A 188 -4.46 17.20 9.04
CA ASN A 188 -5.06 18.50 8.72
C ASN A 188 -5.22 18.61 7.21
N PHE A 189 -6.36 19.16 6.79
CA PHE A 189 -6.73 19.35 5.40
C PHE A 189 -7.08 20.82 5.17
N ASN A 190 -6.80 21.32 3.97
CA ASN A 190 -7.26 22.66 3.56
C ASN A 190 -8.76 22.66 3.19
N THR A 191 -9.29 23.84 2.84
CA THR A 191 -10.69 24.01 2.41
C THR A 191 -11.05 23.24 1.14
N SER A 192 -10.07 22.93 0.29
CA SER A 192 -10.24 22.06 -0.90
C SER A 192 -10.16 20.57 -0.58
N GLY A 193 -10.04 20.20 0.69
CA GLY A 193 -10.03 18.81 1.14
C GLY A 193 -8.69 18.09 1.00
N LYS A 194 -7.58 18.82 0.76
CA LYS A 194 -6.25 18.22 0.55
C LYS A 194 -5.43 18.20 1.82
N LEU A 195 -4.77 17.09 2.09
CA LEU A 195 -3.92 16.90 3.27
C LEU A 195 -2.75 17.90 3.26
N THR A 196 -2.64 18.74 4.28
CA THR A 196 -1.58 19.74 4.41
C THR A 196 -0.55 19.40 5.48
N SER A 197 -0.93 18.62 6.50
CA SER A 197 0.02 18.16 7.51
C SER A 197 -0.46 16.93 8.26
N ILE A 198 0.48 16.15 8.77
CA ILE A 198 0.27 15.06 9.72
C ILE A 198 1.01 15.43 11.00
N VAL A 199 0.30 15.55 12.11
CA VAL A 199 0.85 15.96 13.39
C VAL A 199 0.65 14.85 14.40
N ASP A 200 1.71 14.38 15.04
CA ASP A 200 1.60 13.37 16.09
C ASP A 200 1.01 13.96 17.40
N ARG A 201 1.01 13.15 18.45
CA ARG A 201 0.51 13.57 19.77
C ARG A 201 1.42 14.57 20.48
N ASP A 202 2.71 14.54 20.16
CA ASP A 202 3.76 15.34 20.79
C ASP A 202 3.95 16.70 20.07
N GLY A 203 3.27 16.90 18.94
CA GLY A 203 3.29 18.13 18.15
C GLY A 203 4.31 18.14 17.02
N ASN A 204 5.03 17.03 16.78
CA ASN A 204 5.90 16.93 15.62
C ASN A 204 5.02 16.84 14.36
N ALA A 205 5.41 17.55 13.30
CA ALA A 205 4.58 17.71 12.11
C ALA A 205 5.35 17.39 10.83
N ALA A 206 4.79 16.48 10.03
CA ALA A 206 5.10 16.40 8.61
C ALA A 206 4.16 17.35 7.84
N THR A 207 4.68 18.03 6.82
CA THR A 207 3.94 19.00 6.00
C THR A 207 3.92 18.59 4.54
N LEU A 208 2.84 18.93 3.85
CA LEU A 208 2.62 18.57 2.46
C LEU A 208 2.38 19.83 1.63
N ALA A 209 3.10 19.96 0.53
CA ALA A 209 3.00 21.07 -0.40
C ALA A 209 2.47 20.60 -1.76
N TYR A 210 1.78 21.49 -2.47
CA TYR A 210 1.18 21.20 -3.76
C TYR A 210 1.72 22.16 -4.83
N ASP A 211 1.82 21.67 -6.06
CA ASP A 211 2.20 22.49 -7.21
C ASP A 211 1.05 23.39 -7.69
N GLY A 212 1.32 24.26 -8.67
CA GLY A 212 0.32 25.14 -9.27
C GLY A 212 -0.82 24.41 -9.99
N SER A 213 -0.64 23.12 -10.31
CA SER A 213 -1.68 22.23 -10.84
C SER A 213 -2.43 21.48 -9.73
N SER A 214 -2.17 21.83 -8.48
CA SER A 214 -2.81 21.26 -7.31
C SER A 214 -2.51 19.76 -7.11
N ARG A 215 -1.33 19.31 -7.53
CA ARG A 215 -0.81 17.94 -7.31
C ARG A 215 0.21 17.96 -6.17
N LEU A 216 0.30 16.88 -5.39
CA LEU A 216 1.22 16.79 -4.25
C LEU A 216 2.66 16.86 -4.75
N SER A 217 3.40 17.91 -4.42
CA SER A 217 4.77 18.11 -4.92
C SER A 217 5.83 17.73 -3.90
N THR A 218 5.58 17.94 -2.61
CA THR A 218 6.57 17.72 -1.56
C THR A 218 5.93 17.23 -0.27
N ILE A 219 6.60 16.30 0.41
CA ILE A 219 6.31 15.90 1.78
C ILE A 219 7.57 16.15 2.61
N THR A 220 7.48 17.01 3.62
CA THR A 220 8.62 17.44 4.44
C THR A 220 8.41 17.00 5.88
N ASP A 221 9.43 16.41 6.48
CA ASP A 221 9.40 15.95 7.88
C ASP A 221 9.67 17.13 8.86
N PRO A 222 9.56 16.90 10.18
CA PRO A 222 9.81 17.94 11.19
C PRO A 222 11.24 18.51 11.18
N PHE A 223 12.21 17.80 10.58
CA PHE A 223 13.61 18.20 10.52
C PHE A 223 14.01 18.81 9.16
N GLY A 224 13.05 19.01 8.25
CA GLY A 224 13.28 19.62 6.93
C GLY A 224 13.74 18.64 5.85
N ARG A 225 13.82 17.34 6.13
CA ARG A 225 14.07 16.30 5.10
C ARG A 225 12.80 16.08 4.32
N ALA A 226 12.90 15.86 3.00
CA ALA A 226 11.70 15.81 2.16
C ALA A 226 11.75 14.78 1.04
N PHE A 227 10.57 14.27 0.67
CA PHE A 227 10.32 13.62 -0.61
C PHE A 227 9.77 14.64 -1.60
N THR A 228 10.32 14.66 -2.80
CA THR A 228 9.81 15.47 -3.92
C THR A 228 9.24 14.56 -4.99
N LEU A 229 8.01 14.83 -5.41
CA LEU A 229 7.31 14.06 -6.43
C LEU A 229 7.38 14.80 -7.76
N GLY A 230 8.04 14.18 -8.74
CA GLY A 230 7.98 14.60 -10.13
C GLY A 230 6.71 14.07 -10.79
N TYR A 231 6.20 14.78 -11.80
CA TYR A 231 5.09 14.30 -12.61
C TYR A 231 5.45 14.40 -14.10
N ASN A 232 5.11 13.36 -14.86
CA ASN A 232 5.20 13.39 -16.32
C ASN A 232 4.05 14.20 -16.95
N ALA A 233 4.08 14.34 -18.28
CA ALA A 233 3.08 15.08 -19.05
C ALA A 233 1.65 14.52 -18.92
N SER A 234 1.50 13.26 -18.52
CA SER A 234 0.21 12.61 -18.28
C SER A 234 -0.26 12.70 -16.82
N ASN A 235 0.34 13.59 -16.03
CA ASN A 235 0.05 13.78 -14.60
C ASN A 235 0.26 12.51 -13.76
N LYS A 236 1.28 11.70 -14.10
CA LYS A 236 1.68 10.52 -13.33
C LYS A 236 3.03 10.75 -12.66
N ILE A 237 3.18 10.20 -11.46
CA ILE A 237 4.46 10.17 -10.73
C ILE A 237 5.40 9.18 -11.42
#